data_AF-A0A2H0QAH5-F1
#
_entry.id   AF-A0A2H0QAH5-F1
#
_cell.length_a   1.000
_cell.length_b   1.000
_cell.length_c   1.000
_cell.angle_alpha   90.00
_cell.angle_beta   90.00
_cell.angle_gamma   90.00
#
_symmetry.space_group_name_H-M   'P 1'
#
loop_
_entity.id
_entity.type
_entity.pdbx_description
1 polymer ?
#
loop_
_entity_poly.entity_id
_entity_poly.type
_entity_poly.pdbx_seq_one_letter_code
_entity_poly.pdbx_strand_id
1 'polypeptide(L)' 'MMIKCGQCKTEFDYYSSKFRPFCCERCKMIDLGHWFAETYTIASKEPLKESEMELVIEHQRLNGNMSDDE' A
#
# COMPACT_ATOMS: atom_id res chain seq x y z
N MET A 1 11.11 10.63 -20.51
CA MET A 1 9.73 10.07 -20.56
C MET A 1 8.88 10.86 -19.58
N MET A 2 7.88 11.59 -20.05
CA MET A 2 7.02 12.39 -19.16
C MET A 2 6.01 11.49 -18.44
N ILE A 3 5.91 11.62 -17.12
CA ILE A 3 4.91 10.92 -16.30
C ILE A 3 4.30 11.84 -15.24
N LYS A 4 3.15 11.46 -14.68
CA LYS A 4 2.54 12.16 -13.54
C LYS A 4 3.06 11.58 -12.23
N CYS A 5 3.46 12.43 -11.30
CA CYS A 5 3.81 12.02 -9.95
C CYS A 5 2.59 11.40 -9.23
N GLY A 6 2.77 10.23 -8.63
CA GLY A 6 1.70 9.54 -7.88
C GLY A 6 1.13 10.39 -6.74
N GLN A 7 1.96 11.21 -6.10
CA GLN A 7 1.60 12.00 -4.92
C GLN A 7 0.92 13.33 -5.25
N CYS A 8 1.50 14.17 -6.10
CA CYS A 8 1.01 15.53 -6.37
C CYS A 8 0.41 15.73 -7.76
N LYS A 9 0.45 14.70 -8.62
CA LYS A 9 -0.03 14.69 -10.01
C LYS A 9 0.69 15.64 -10.98
N THR A 10 1.73 16.34 -10.54
CA THR A 10 2.61 17.13 -11.40
C THR A 10 3.27 16.25 -12.47
N GLU A 11 3.29 16.73 -13.71
CA GLU A 11 3.98 16.08 -14.82
C GLU A 11 5.48 16.41 -14.79
N PHE A 12 6.34 15.38 -14.88
CA PHE A 12 7.79 15.54 -14.83
C PHE A 12 8.49 14.50 -15.72
N ASP A 13 9.71 14.82 -16.17
CA ASP A 13 10.53 13.83 -16.87
C ASP A 13 11.02 12.78 -15.88
N TYR A 14 10.63 11.53 -16.09
CA TYR A 14 11.00 10.40 -15.26
C TYR A 14 12.50 10.38 -14.97
N TYR A 15 13.34 10.52 -16.00
CA TYR A 15 14.79 10.37 -15.83
C TYR A 15 15.48 11.56 -15.16
N SER A 16 14.84 12.73 -15.08
CA SER A 16 15.42 13.91 -14.43
C SER A 16 15.34 13.87 -12.90
N SER A 17 14.38 13.14 -12.33
CA SER A 17 14.24 13.00 -10.87
C SER A 17 15.18 11.93 -10.32
N LYS A 18 15.83 12.20 -9.17
CA LYS A 18 16.52 11.19 -8.35
C LYS A 18 15.56 10.37 -7.48
N PHE A 19 14.31 10.81 -7.36
CA PHE A 19 13.31 10.28 -6.44
C PHE A 19 12.16 9.58 -7.18
N ARG A 20 12.43 9.04 -8.37
CA ARG A 20 11.44 8.30 -9.17
C ARG A 20 10.77 7.22 -8.33
N PRO A 21 9.45 6.99 -8.46
CA PRO A 21 8.53 7.56 -9.44
C PRO A 21 7.95 8.95 -9.07
N PHE A 22 8.55 9.66 -8.12
CA PHE A 22 8.10 10.96 -7.65
C PHE A 22 8.86 12.13 -8.28
N CYS A 23 8.21 13.30 -8.36
CA CYS A 23 8.81 14.50 -8.93
C CYS A 23 9.88 15.12 -8.02
N CYS A 24 9.85 14.87 -6.71
CA CYS A 24 10.79 15.42 -5.73
C CYS A 24 10.82 14.60 -4.43
N GLU A 25 11.79 14.88 -3.56
CA GLU A 25 11.97 14.21 -2.25
C GLU A 25 10.74 14.35 -1.34
N ARG A 26 10.14 15.55 -1.28
CA ARG A 26 8.93 15.79 -0.48
C ARG A 26 7.81 14.82 -0.84
N CYS A 27 7.59 14.56 -2.14
CA CYS A 27 6.54 13.64 -2.59
C CYS A 27 6.84 12.19 -2.19
N LYS A 28 8.10 11.75 -2.27
CA LYS A 28 8.53 10.43 -1.76
C LYS A 28 8.26 10.30 -0.26
N MET A 29 8.59 11.33 0.52
CA MET A 29 8.42 11.30 1.97
C MET A 29 6.95 11.29 2.40
N ILE A 30 6.07 12.02 1.71
CA ILE A 30 4.64 11.99 2.00
C ILE A 30 4.05 10.61 1.70
N ASP A 31 4.40 10.01 0.55
CA ASP A 31 3.93 8.66 0.20
C ASP A 31 4.37 7.65 1.26
N LEU A 32 5.64 7.70 1.69
CA LEU A 32 6.14 6.86 2.78
C LEU A 32 5.40 7.10 4.10
N GLY A 33 5.06 8.36 4.40
CA GLY A 33 4.25 8.71 5.57
C GLY A 33 2.85 8.09 5.53
N HIS A 34 2.21 8.04 4.36
CA HIS A 34 0.92 7.37 4.19
C HIS A 34 0.99 5.87 4.46
N TRP A 35 2.07 5.20 4.06
CA TRP A 35 2.33 3.80 4.37
C TRP A 35 2.49 3.58 5.88
N PHE A 36 3.31 4.37 6.55
CA PHE A 36 3.50 4.24 8.00
C PHE A 36 2.24 4.54 8.81
N ALA A 37 1.39 5.43 8.31
CA ALA A 37 0.12 5.76 8.96
C ALA A 37 -1.02 4.81 8.55
N GLU A 38 -0.75 3.76 7.77
CA GLU A 38 -1.76 2.79 7.27
C GLU A 38 -2.97 3.46 6.59
N THR A 39 -2.74 4.62 5.98
CA THR A 39 -3.82 5.42 5.35
C THR A 39 -4.28 4.87 4.00
N TYR A 40 -3.46 4.02 3.38
CA TYR A 40 -3.83 3.35 2.14
C TYR A 40 -4.75 2.16 2.42
N THR A 41 -6.04 2.36 2.20
CA THR A 41 -7.08 1.34 2.38
C THR A 41 -7.75 0.98 1.06
N ILE A 42 -8.05 -0.30 0.85
CA ILE A 42 -8.91 -0.76 -0.24
C ILE A 42 -10.30 -1.02 0.35
N ALA A 43 -11.30 -0.29 -0.13
CA ALA A 43 -12.68 -0.52 0.31
C ALA A 43 -13.15 -1.91 -0.14
N SER A 44 -13.67 -2.70 0.79
CA SER A 44 -14.35 -3.95 0.44
C SER A 44 -15.73 -3.67 -0.15
N LYS A 45 -16.13 -4.46 -1.15
CA LYS A 45 -17.48 -4.37 -1.75
C LYS A 45 -18.56 -4.88 -0.81
N GLU A 46 -18.23 -5.89 0.00
CA GLU A 46 -19.11 -6.46 1.01
C GLU A 46 -18.32 -6.68 2.31
N PRO A 47 -18.92 -6.46 3.49
CA PRO A 47 -18.28 -6.89 4.73
C PRO A 47 -18.10 -8.42 4.68
N LEU A 48 -16.95 -8.90 5.18
CA LEU A 48 -16.71 -10.34 5.32
C LEU A 48 -17.81 -10.95 6.17
N LYS A 49 -18.40 -12.05 5.71
CA LYS A 49 -19.33 -12.84 6.53
C LYS A 49 -18.52 -13.64 7.55
N GLU A 50 -19.14 -13.95 8.68
CA GLU A 50 -18.53 -14.79 9.74
C GLU A 50 -17.93 -16.09 9.18
N SER A 51 -18.67 -16.75 8.28
CA SER A 51 -18.22 -17.97 7.61
C SER A 51 -17.00 -17.79 6.71
N GLU A 52 -16.78 -16.59 6.18
CA GLU A 52 -15.63 -16.27 5.34
C GLU A 52 -14.41 -15.93 6.20
N MET A 53 -14.61 -15.38 7.41
CA MET A 53 -13.53 -15.12 8.36
C MET A 53 -12.88 -16.42 8.85
N GLU A 54 -13.67 -17.45 9.16
CA GLU A 54 -13.17 -18.78 9.56
C GLU A 54 -12.23 -19.37 8.49
N LEU A 55 -12.60 -19.24 7.21
CA LEU A 55 -11.80 -19.71 6.07
C LEU A 55 -10.48 -18.94 5.93
N VAL A 56 -10.49 -17.63 6.17
CA VAL A 56 -9.28 -16.79 6.12
C VAL A 56 -8.34 -17.15 7.27
N ILE A 57 -8.87 -17.35 8.49
CA ILE A 57 -8.11 -17.75 9.67
C ILE A 57 -7.44 -19.12 9.43
N GLU A 58 -8.18 -20.09 8.91
CA GLU A 58 -7.63 -21.41 8.61
C GLU A 58 -6.53 -21.35 7.53
N HIS A 59 -6.74 -20.55 6.47
CA HIS A 59 -5.73 -20.34 5.44
C HIS A 59 -4.44 -19.71 6.01
N GLN A 60 -4.56 -18.76 6.93
CA GLN A 60 -3.40 -18.13 7.60
C GLN A 60 -2.64 -19.11 8.49
N ARG A 61 -3.34 -19.97 9.23
CA ARG A 61 -2.75 -21.06 10.03
C ARG A 61 -1.98 -22.05 9.16
N LEU A 62 -2.60 -22.50 8.06
CA LEU A 62 -1.99 -23.46 7.13
C LEU A 62 -0.75 -22.88 6.42
N ASN A 63 -0.72 -21.58 6.16
CA ASN A 63 0.43 -20.90 5.57
C ASN A 63 1.53 -20.53 6.58
N GLY A 64 1.35 -20.82 7.87
CA GLY A 64 2.34 -20.55 8.91
C GLY A 64 2.56 -19.06 9.23
N ASN A 65 1.64 -18.18 8.82
CA ASN A 65 1.71 -16.74 9.08
C ASN A 65 1.10 -16.34 10.44
N MET A 66 0.70 -17.33 11.23
CA MET A 66 0.21 -17.17 12.58
C MET A 66 1.06 -18.10 13.46
N SER A 67 2.11 -17.53 14.06
CA SER A 67 2.86 -18.20 15.12
C SER A 67 1.99 -18.19 16.38
N ASP A 68 1.79 -19.37 16.98
CA ASP A 68 1.11 -19.54 18.28
C ASP A 68 1.97 -19.01 19.45
N ASP A 69 2.49 -17.78 19.34
CA ASP A 69 3.21 -17.11 20.42
C ASP A 69 2.33 -15.97 20.96
N GLU A 70 1.60 -16.31 22.03
CA GLU A 70 0.84 -15.51 23.02
C GLU A 70 -0.07 -14.36 22.54
#